data_AF-A0A6I9N3X6-F1
#
_entry.id   AF-A0A6I9N3X6-F1
#
_cell.length_a   1.000
_cell.length_b   1.000
_cell.length_c   1.000
_cell.angle_alpha   90.00
_cell.angle_beta   90.00
_cell.angle_gamma   90.00
#
_symmetry.space_group_name_H-M   'P 1'
#
loop_
_entity.id
_entity.type
_entity.pdbx_description
1 polymer ?
#
loop_
_entity_poly.entity_id
_entity_poly.type
_entity_poly.pdbx_seq_one_letter_code
_entity_poly.pdbx_strand_id
1 'polypeptide(L)'
;VIKSVEEGYRLPAPMGCPGPMHTLMLDCWQKERSERPRFCQIVTVLDKLIRNPENLKTMDTLCSLSSPTLMERAIPDFSSCNSVNEWLDTIKMSRYKDHFAAGGYQTLGHVISINQGDIQRLGVTLMGHQKKIMTSVQVMRAQVLNKSVPSVHV
;
A
#
# COMPACT_ATOMS: atom_id res chain seq x y z
N VAL A 1 30.51 0.22 -2.21
CA VAL A 1 29.45 -0.74 -2.65
C VAL A 1 28.95 -1.58 -1.49
N ILE A 2 29.81 -2.35 -0.82
CA ILE A 2 29.41 -3.24 0.31
C ILE A 2 28.75 -2.45 1.46
N LYS A 3 29.36 -1.34 1.87
CA LYS A 3 28.84 -0.45 2.94
C LYS A 3 27.40 0.01 2.71
N SER A 4 27.06 0.43 1.49
CA SER A 4 25.71 0.90 1.17
C SER A 4 24.65 -0.21 1.28
N VAL A 5 25.01 -1.45 0.95
CA VAL A 5 24.10 -2.60 1.08
C VAL A 5 23.86 -2.95 2.56
N GLU A 6 24.90 -2.84 3.40
CA GLU A 6 24.83 -3.06 4.85
C GLU A 6 23.97 -2.00 5.55
N GLU A 7 24.04 -0.76 5.07
CA GLU A 7 23.22 0.40 5.47
C GLU A 7 21.76 0.31 4.96
N GLY A 8 21.42 -0.74 4.20
CA GLY A 8 20.04 -1.02 3.77
C GLY A 8 19.67 -0.42 2.41
N TYR A 9 20.60 0.23 1.71
CA TYR A 9 20.34 0.71 0.35
C TYR A 9 19.99 -0.45 -0.58
N ARG A 10 18.96 -0.26 -1.40
CA ARG A 10 18.53 -1.17 -2.48
C ARG A 10 18.28 -0.37 -3.74
N LEU A 11 18.40 -1.04 -4.89
CA LEU A 11 18.18 -0.39 -6.17
C LEU A 11 16.73 0.10 -6.30
N PRO A 12 16.52 1.30 -6.85
CA PRO A 12 15.19 1.80 -7.15
C PRO A 12 14.53 0.94 -8.23
N ALA A 13 13.21 1.05 -8.34
CA ALA A 13 12.47 0.39 -9.39
C ALA A 13 12.97 0.85 -10.77
N PRO A 14 13.22 -0.07 -11.72
CA PRO A 14 13.47 0.31 -13.10
C PRO A 14 12.27 1.07 -13.69
N MET A 15 12.50 1.90 -14.70
CA MET A 15 11.42 2.63 -15.36
C MET A 15 10.37 1.68 -15.93
N GLY A 16 9.09 1.96 -15.64
CA GLY A 16 7.96 1.13 -16.08
C GLY A 16 7.87 -0.24 -15.40
N CYS A 17 8.64 -0.51 -14.33
CA CYS A 17 8.64 -1.78 -13.62
C CYS A 17 7.42 -1.91 -12.68
N PRO A 18 6.49 -2.85 -12.91
CA PRO A 18 5.29 -3.03 -12.09
C PRO A 18 5.59 -3.13 -10.58
N GLY A 19 4.77 -2.49 -9.74
CA GLY A 19 4.96 -2.47 -8.29
C GLY A 19 5.21 -3.85 -7.68
N PRO A 20 4.37 -4.87 -7.94
CA PRO A 20 4.60 -6.22 -7.42
C PRO A 20 5.89 -6.87 -7.91
N MET A 21 6.38 -6.50 -9.09
CA MET A 21 7.64 -7.00 -9.61
C MET A 21 8.82 -6.40 -8.86
N HIS A 22 8.80 -5.10 -8.58
CA HIS A 22 9.82 -4.45 -7.74
C HIS A 22 9.77 -4.95 -6.30
N THR A 23 8.58 -5.19 -5.74
CA THR A 23 8.44 -5.84 -4.42
C THR A 23 9.13 -7.20 -4.38
N LEU A 24 8.89 -8.05 -5.38
CA LEU A 24 9.55 -9.36 -5.46
C LEU A 24 11.09 -9.23 -5.54
N MET A 25 11.61 -8.20 -6.24
CA MET A 25 13.06 -7.92 -6.25
C MET A 25 13.57 -7.53 -4.85
N LEU A 26 12.85 -6.68 -4.12
CA LEU A 26 13.20 -6.28 -2.75
C LEU A 26 13.18 -7.48 -1.79
N ASP A 27 12.19 -8.38 -1.94
CA ASP A 27 12.11 -9.62 -1.16
C ASP A 27 13.32 -10.54 -1.43
N CYS A 28 13.78 -10.60 -2.68
CA CYS A 28 15.00 -11.32 -3.03
C CYS A 28 16.26 -10.65 -2.44
N TRP A 29 16.22 -9.35 -2.15
CA TRP A 29 17.33 -8.58 -1.60
C TRP A 29 17.25 -8.37 -0.09
N GLN A 30 16.45 -9.16 0.64
CA GLN A 30 16.43 -9.08 2.10
C GLN A 30 17.82 -9.25 2.71
N LYS A 31 18.09 -8.47 3.76
CA LYS A 31 19.39 -8.49 4.46
C LYS A 31 19.64 -9.89 5.03
N GLU A 32 18.66 -10.40 5.75
CA GLU A 32 18.67 -11.75 6.28
C GLU A 32 18.38 -12.78 5.18
N ARG A 33 19.12 -13.88 5.14
CA ARG A 33 18.97 -14.90 4.09
C ARG A 33 17.70 -15.72 4.27
N SER A 34 17.24 -15.90 5.52
CA SER A 34 16.03 -16.69 5.82
C SER A 34 14.76 -16.02 5.34
N GLU A 35 14.77 -14.69 5.24
CA GLU A 35 13.63 -13.88 4.77
C GLU A 35 13.50 -13.86 3.24
N ARG A 36 14.52 -14.32 2.51
CA ARG A 36 14.47 -14.38 1.06
C ARG A 36 13.56 -15.52 0.60
N PRO A 37 12.71 -15.30 -0.41
CA PRO A 37 11.82 -16.33 -0.90
C PRO A 37 12.61 -17.48 -1.53
N ARG A 38 12.11 -18.71 -1.35
CA ARG A 38 12.63 -19.87 -2.09
C ARG A 38 12.22 -19.77 -3.56
N PHE A 39 12.99 -20.41 -4.45
CA PHE A 39 12.70 -20.43 -5.88
C PHE A 39 11.26 -20.88 -6.21
N CYS A 40 10.72 -21.87 -5.50
CA CYS A 40 9.34 -22.30 -5.69
C CYS A 40 8.31 -21.19 -5.40
N GLN A 41 8.56 -20.35 -4.39
CA GLN A 41 7.71 -19.20 -4.05
C GLN A 41 7.82 -18.13 -5.12
N ILE A 42 9.04 -17.83 -5.60
CA ILE A 42 9.28 -16.86 -6.69
C ILE A 42 8.50 -17.26 -7.94
N VAL A 43 8.61 -18.52 -8.37
CA VAL A 43 7.87 -19.05 -9.52
C VAL A 43 6.36 -18.92 -9.31
N THR A 44 5.86 -19.26 -8.12
CA THR A 44 4.43 -19.15 -7.79
C THR A 44 3.93 -17.70 -7.88
N VAL A 45 4.73 -16.73 -7.41
CA VAL A 45 4.38 -15.30 -7.50
C VAL A 45 4.36 -14.84 -8.94
N LEU A 46 5.41 -15.13 -9.71
CA LEU A 46 5.50 -14.73 -11.12
C LEU A 46 4.35 -15.34 -11.95
N ASP A 47 4.04 -16.60 -11.72
CA ASP A 47 2.97 -17.30 -12.41
C ASP A 47 1.58 -16.68 -12.11
N LYS A 48 1.33 -16.26 -10.87
CA LYS A 48 0.12 -15.48 -10.52
C LYS A 48 0.06 -14.11 -11.22
N LEU A 49 1.20 -13.44 -11.37
CA LEU A 49 1.27 -12.14 -12.04
C LEU A 49 1.03 -12.26 -13.54
N ILE A 50 1.57 -13.29 -14.18
CA ILE A 50 1.40 -13.56 -15.62
C ILE A 50 -0.05 -13.98 -15.93
N ARG A 51 -0.64 -14.83 -15.08
CA ARG A 51 -2.02 -15.32 -15.28
C ARG A 51 -3.10 -14.26 -15.04
N ASN A 52 -2.80 -13.17 -14.35
CA ASN A 52 -3.75 -12.07 -14.14
C ASN A 52 -3.08 -10.70 -14.30
N PRO A 53 -3.08 -10.11 -15.52
CA PRO A 53 -2.31 -8.92 -15.86
C PRO A 53 -2.75 -7.65 -15.13
N GLU A 54 -3.96 -7.60 -14.56
CA GLU A 54 -4.41 -6.49 -13.72
C GLU A 54 -3.53 -6.32 -12.47
N ASN A 55 -2.91 -7.40 -11.96
CA ASN A 55 -2.01 -7.31 -10.82
C ASN A 55 -0.73 -6.50 -11.14
N LEU A 56 -0.33 -6.41 -12.41
CA LEU A 56 0.84 -5.66 -12.84
C LEU A 56 0.56 -4.14 -12.97
N LYS A 57 -0.71 -3.72 -12.97
CA LYS A 57 -1.10 -2.30 -13.20
C LYS A 57 -0.89 -1.37 -12.02
N THR A 58 -0.25 -1.83 -10.95
CA THR A 58 0.13 -0.96 -9.83
C THR A 58 1.39 -0.17 -10.18
N MET A 59 1.26 0.82 -11.08
CA MET A 59 2.29 1.85 -11.29
C MET A 59 1.70 3.11 -11.91
N ASP A 60 1.77 4.22 -11.15
CA ASP A 60 2.26 5.51 -11.66
C ASP A 60 2.39 6.61 -10.58
N THR A 61 1.98 6.37 -9.33
CA THR A 61 1.99 7.45 -8.32
C THR A 61 3.31 7.59 -7.55
N LEU A 62 4.28 6.68 -7.73
CA LEU A 62 5.54 6.69 -6.96
C LEU A 62 6.78 7.12 -7.78
N CYS A 63 6.80 6.95 -9.11
CA CYS A 63 7.96 7.38 -9.93
C CYS A 63 8.05 8.89 -10.15
N SER A 64 6.96 9.64 -9.97
CA SER A 64 7.01 11.11 -9.98
C SER A 64 7.53 11.72 -8.66
N LEU A 65 7.86 10.89 -7.66
CA LEU A 65 8.33 11.31 -6.33
C LEU A 65 9.82 11.04 -6.09
N SER A 66 10.54 10.46 -7.05
CA SER A 66 11.99 10.19 -6.94
C SER A 66 12.89 11.31 -7.48
N SER A 67 12.33 12.46 -7.87
CA SER A 67 13.10 13.70 -7.99
C SER A 67 13.28 14.30 -6.59
N PRO A 68 14.52 14.63 -6.15
CA PRO A 68 14.75 15.18 -4.82
C PRO A 68 14.40 16.68 -4.85
N THR A 69 13.11 17.00 -4.74
CA THR A 69 12.67 18.35 -4.37
C THR A 69 12.22 18.32 -2.93
N LEU A 70 12.99 18.99 -2.07
CA LEU A 70 12.65 19.36 -0.69
C LEU A 70 11.15 19.66 -0.51
N MET A 71 10.39 18.68 -0.06
CA MET A 71 9.27 18.88 0.86
C MET A 71 8.86 17.51 1.41
N GLU A 72 9.23 17.26 2.65
CA GLU A 72 8.58 16.39 3.61
C GLU A 72 7.06 16.26 3.33
N ARG A 73 6.64 15.21 2.60
CA ARG A 73 5.25 14.74 2.66
C ARG A 73 5.28 13.38 3.32
N ALA A 74 5.27 13.44 4.64
CA ALA A 74 5.03 12.30 5.51
C ALA A 74 3.97 11.39 4.90
N ILE A 75 4.33 10.11 4.69
CA ILE A 75 3.34 9.05 4.56
C ILE A 75 2.46 9.21 5.81
N PRO A 76 1.16 9.55 5.70
CA PRO A 76 0.36 9.80 6.88
C PRO A 76 0.34 8.51 7.72
N ASP A 77 0.85 8.61 8.94
CA ASP A 77 0.76 7.51 9.89
C ASP A 77 -0.70 7.37 10.33
N PHE A 78 -1.43 6.47 9.66
CA PHE A 78 -2.81 6.13 10.00
C PHE A 78 -2.93 5.43 11.37
N SER A 79 -1.82 5.18 12.08
CA SER A 79 -1.87 4.77 13.50
C SER A 79 -2.56 5.79 14.39
N SER A 80 -2.62 7.07 13.97
CA SER A 80 -3.16 8.17 14.76
C SER A 80 -4.65 8.43 14.56
N CYS A 81 -5.27 7.93 13.48
CA CYS A 81 -6.68 8.18 13.24
C CYS A 81 -7.55 7.27 14.13
N ASN A 82 -8.44 7.88 14.91
CA ASN A 82 -9.34 7.18 15.83
C ASN A 82 -10.78 7.06 15.28
N SER A 83 -11.07 7.72 14.16
CA SER A 83 -12.39 7.71 13.54
C SER A 83 -12.34 7.72 12.01
N VAL A 84 -13.42 7.29 11.36
CA VAL A 84 -13.59 7.36 9.90
C VAL A 84 -13.57 8.81 9.41
N ASN A 85 -14.09 9.74 10.20
CA ASN A 85 -14.11 11.17 9.87
C ASN A 85 -12.70 11.75 9.80
N GLU A 86 -11.86 11.45 10.80
CA GLU A 86 -10.46 11.89 10.86
C GLU A 86 -9.60 11.26 9.77
N TRP A 87 -9.86 9.99 9.47
CA TRP A 87 -9.22 9.32 8.33
C TRP A 87 -9.55 10.03 7.00
N LEU A 88 -10.83 10.32 6.75
CA LEU A 88 -11.26 11.06 5.56
C LEU A 88 -10.63 12.46 5.50
N ASP A 89 -10.48 13.16 6.63
CA ASP A 89 -9.79 14.45 6.69
C ASP A 89 -8.31 14.34 6.32
N THR A 90 -7.63 13.31 6.82
CA THR A 90 -6.21 13.04 6.56
C THR A 90 -5.96 12.84 5.07
N ILE A 91 -6.79 12.04 4.39
CA ILE A 91 -6.66 11.81 2.94
C ILE A 91 -7.29 12.90 2.07
N LYS A 92 -7.79 13.98 2.71
CA LYS A 92 -8.48 15.11 2.06
C LYS A 92 -9.72 14.69 1.27
N MET A 93 -10.49 13.74 1.82
CA MET A 93 -11.75 13.21 1.29
C MET A 93 -12.94 13.51 2.23
N SER A 94 -12.83 14.54 3.08
CA SER A 94 -13.83 14.96 4.07
C SER A 94 -15.25 15.12 3.53
N ARG A 95 -15.39 15.44 2.24
CA ARG A 95 -16.70 15.58 1.57
C ARG A 95 -17.53 14.31 1.53
N TYR A 96 -16.92 13.15 1.80
CA TYR A 96 -17.60 11.85 1.79
C TYR A 96 -18.02 11.36 3.18
N LYS A 97 -17.81 12.16 4.25
CA LYS A 97 -18.17 11.76 5.63
C LYS A 97 -19.60 11.27 5.77
N ASP A 98 -20.56 12.06 5.28
CA ASP A 98 -21.98 11.71 5.35
C ASP A 98 -22.32 10.46 4.54
N HIS A 99 -21.60 10.24 3.43
CA HIS A 99 -21.79 9.07 2.58
C HIS A 99 -21.33 7.81 3.32
N PHE A 100 -20.14 7.84 3.93
CA PHE A 100 -19.62 6.73 4.73
C PHE A 100 -20.50 6.45 5.96
N ALA A 101 -20.98 7.49 6.64
CA ALA A 101 -21.92 7.35 7.76
C ALA A 101 -23.25 6.71 7.32
N ALA A 102 -23.86 7.21 6.24
CA ALA A 102 -25.10 6.67 5.68
C ALA A 102 -24.93 5.23 5.17
N GLY A 103 -23.75 4.88 4.68
CA GLY A 103 -23.40 3.51 4.26
C GLY A 103 -23.02 2.56 5.40
N GLY A 104 -23.05 3.01 6.66
CA GLY A 104 -22.75 2.18 7.84
C GLY A 104 -21.26 2.02 8.18
N TYR A 105 -20.36 2.72 7.48
CA TYR A 105 -18.91 2.69 7.72
C TYR A 105 -18.54 3.62 8.88
N GLN A 106 -18.90 3.22 10.09
CA GLN A 106 -18.71 4.03 11.31
C GLN A 106 -17.38 3.79 12.02
N THR A 107 -16.70 2.67 11.73
CA THR A 107 -15.43 2.28 12.38
C THR A 107 -14.34 2.06 11.33
N LEU A 108 -13.07 2.24 11.73
CA LEU A 108 -11.94 1.92 10.85
C LEU A 108 -11.87 0.43 10.52
N GLY A 109 -12.42 -0.44 11.38
CA GLY A 109 -12.59 -1.87 11.06
C GLY A 109 -13.46 -2.11 9.83
N HIS A 110 -14.59 -1.40 9.69
CA HIS A 110 -15.40 -1.44 8.47
C HIS A 110 -14.68 -0.83 7.27
N VAL A 111 -13.86 0.20 7.49
CA VAL A 111 -13.04 0.83 6.44
C VAL A 111 -11.89 -0.07 5.97
N ILE A 112 -11.44 -1.03 6.77
CA ILE A 112 -10.42 -1.99 6.34
C ILE A 112 -11.02 -3.05 5.41
N SER A 113 -12.31 -3.37 5.51
CA SER A 113 -12.95 -4.42 4.70
C SER A 113 -13.58 -3.95 3.38
N ILE A 114 -13.73 -2.64 3.19
CA ILE A 114 -14.33 -2.03 1.98
C ILE A 114 -13.59 -2.39 0.70
N ASN A 115 -14.36 -2.71 -0.33
CA ASN A 115 -13.88 -2.99 -1.69
C ASN A 115 -14.28 -1.86 -2.67
N GLN A 116 -13.79 -1.96 -3.91
CA GLN A 116 -14.02 -0.96 -4.95
C GLN A 116 -15.51 -0.76 -5.29
N GLY A 117 -16.32 -1.82 -5.24
CA GLY A 117 -17.77 -1.75 -5.47
C GLY A 117 -18.49 -1.00 -4.37
N ASP A 118 -18.06 -1.14 -3.12
CA ASP A 118 -18.63 -0.42 -1.99
C ASP A 118 -18.41 1.09 -2.12
N ILE A 119 -17.20 1.52 -2.52
CA ILE A 119 -16.88 2.92 -2.78
C ILE A 119 -17.82 3.52 -3.85
N GLN A 120 -18.12 2.76 -4.90
CA GLN A 120 -19.04 3.19 -5.96
C GLN A 120 -20.47 3.31 -5.44
N ARG A 121 -20.93 2.35 -4.64
CA ARG A 121 -22.27 2.38 -4.01
C ARG A 121 -22.44 3.53 -3.01
N LEU A 122 -21.35 3.97 -2.37
CA LEU A 122 -21.31 5.16 -1.53
C LEU A 122 -21.44 6.48 -2.30
N GLY A 123 -21.51 6.46 -3.65
CA GLY A 123 -21.63 7.66 -4.45
C GLY A 123 -20.31 8.37 -4.73
N VAL A 124 -19.16 7.74 -4.46
CA VAL A 124 -17.85 8.26 -4.86
C VAL A 124 -17.63 7.93 -6.34
N THR A 125 -18.09 8.79 -7.25
CA THR A 125 -18.05 8.54 -8.71
C THR A 125 -16.73 8.93 -9.36
N LEU A 126 -16.00 9.89 -8.79
CA LEU A 126 -14.74 10.37 -9.35
C LEU A 126 -13.63 9.32 -9.20
N MET A 127 -13.11 8.81 -10.32
CA MET A 127 -12.07 7.77 -10.34
C MET A 127 -10.83 8.13 -9.51
N GLY A 128 -10.41 9.40 -9.54
CA GLY A 128 -9.30 9.87 -8.71
C GLY A 128 -9.58 9.78 -7.21
N HIS A 129 -10.82 10.05 -6.80
CA HIS A 129 -11.21 9.92 -5.39
C HIS A 129 -11.34 8.46 -4.98
N GLN A 130 -11.93 7.62 -5.84
CA GLN A 130 -11.98 6.18 -5.63
C GLN A 130 -10.58 5.62 -5.41
N LYS A 131 -9.64 5.94 -6.31
CA LYS A 131 -8.24 5.51 -6.21
C LYS A 131 -7.59 5.99 -4.92
N LYS A 132 -7.76 7.26 -4.55
CA LYS A 132 -7.17 7.84 -3.33
C LYS A 132 -7.64 7.14 -2.06
N ILE A 133 -8.96 6.94 -1.95
CA ILE A 133 -9.58 6.22 -0.83
C ILE A 133 -9.06 4.78 -0.81
N MET A 134 -9.04 4.11 -1.95
CA MET A 134 -8.66 2.70 -2.03
C MET A 134 -7.18 2.44 -1.75
N THR A 135 -6.30 3.34 -2.20
CA THR A 135 -4.88 3.32 -1.83
C THR A 135 -4.70 3.48 -0.33
N SER A 136 -5.43 4.38 0.32
CA SER A 136 -5.34 4.54 1.78
C SER A 136 -5.81 3.30 2.54
N VAL A 137 -6.88 2.65 2.09
CA VAL A 137 -7.35 1.38 2.66
C VAL A 137 -6.31 0.26 2.51
N GLN A 138 -5.62 0.19 1.38
CA GLN A 138 -4.51 -0.77 1.19
C GLN A 138 -3.36 -0.53 2.17
N VAL A 139 -3.01 0.73 2.43
CA VAL A 139 -2.00 1.08 3.44
C VAL A 139 -2.46 0.66 4.84
N MET A 140 -3.71 0.94 5.22
CA MET A 140 -4.26 0.52 6.51
C MET A 140 -4.24 -1.01 6.68
N ARG A 141 -4.58 -1.77 5.63
CA ARG A 141 -4.47 -3.25 5.62
C ARG A 141 -3.05 -3.73 5.88
N ALA A 142 -2.07 -3.16 5.19
CA ALA A 142 -0.67 -3.52 5.35
C ALA A 142 -0.16 -3.24 6.78
N GLN A 143 -0.58 -2.14 7.38
CA GLN A 143 -0.24 -1.80 8.77
C GLN A 143 -0.86 -2.76 9.79
N VAL A 144 -2.11 -3.20 9.59
CA VAL A 144 -2.76 -4.19 10.47
C VAL A 144 -2.10 -5.56 10.37
N LEU A 145 -1.75 -6.00 9.16
CA LEU A 145 -1.00 -7.24 8.93
C LEU A 145 0.38 -7.20 9.63
N ASN A 146 1.10 -6.09 9.54
CA ASN A 146 2.40 -5.93 10.18
C ASN A 146 2.33 -5.86 11.73
N LYS A 147 1.22 -5.41 12.31
CA LYS A 147 0.99 -5.42 13.78
C LYS A 147 0.55 -6.78 14.33
N SER A 148 0.18 -7.73 13.47
CA SER A 148 -0.34 -9.05 13.85
C SER A 148 0.75 -10.14 14.03
N VAL A 149 2.01 -9.83 13.75
CA VAL A 149 3.15 -10.72 14.08
C VAL A 149 3.69 -10.28 15.45
N PRO A 150 3.63 -11.12 16.50
CA PRO A 150 4.33 -10.82 17.74
C PRO A 150 5.82 -10.78 17.41
N SER A 151 6.46 -9.64 17.66
CA SER A 151 7.92 -9.54 17.70
C SER A 151 8.44 -10.48 18.78
N VAL A 152 8.71 -11.74 18.43
CA VAL A 152 9.50 -12.63 19.27
C VAL A 152 10.94 -12.15 19.14
N HIS A 153 11.34 -11.25 20.03
CA HIS A 153 12.75 -11.01 20.33
C HIS A 153 13.26 -12.25 21.07
N VAL A 154 14.12 -13.02 20.42
CA VAL A 154 15.14 -13.87 21.04
C VAL A 154 16.45 -13.60 20.32
#